data_AF-A0A7W9YLZ7-F1
#
_entry.id   AF-A0A7W9YLZ7-F1
#
_cell.length_a   1.000
_cell.length_b   1.000
_cell.length_c   1.000
_cell.angle_alpha   90.00
_cell.angle_beta   90.00
_cell.angle_gamma   90.00
#
_symmetry.space_group_name_H-M   'P 1'
#
loop_
_entity.id
_entity.type
_entity.pdbx_description
1 polymer ?
#
loop_
_entity_poly.entity_id
_entity_poly.type
_entity_poly.pdbx_seq_one_letter_code
_entity_poly.pdbx_strand_id
1 'polypeptide(L)'
;MLILIPPLSDISEIGQTDREVIWDPLVSFKEDDEIVEGSYIPLVGSDDTYIYYGEQELSEEEVERAREQASSDDAAYYRYPLTNGTSVWFDSEGHDLDPQMRAELESSYPPEEYLGGNDATEGLVVAEKVLNALIFIPIGIIAFASFFSWWARVCVGPALSVIIEFGQWYMAAGRVSETADVIMNSAGHVIGVGMLAAAALLVDRRPAEARHRIRS
;
A
#
# COMPACT_ATOMS: atom_id res chain seq x y z
N MET A 1 -22.18 -13.03 17.35
CA MET A 1 -20.96 -12.54 16.65
C MET A 1 -20.26 -13.77 16.12
N LEU A 2 -20.52 -14.12 14.87
CA LEU A 2 -20.00 -15.32 14.22
C LEU A 2 -18.61 -14.98 13.69
N ILE A 3 -17.57 -15.61 14.23
CA ILE A 3 -16.21 -15.50 13.71
C ILE A 3 -16.12 -16.49 12.55
N LEU A 4 -16.02 -15.99 11.31
CA LEU A 4 -15.69 -16.81 10.15
C LEU A 4 -14.24 -17.28 10.30
N ILE A 5 -14.08 -18.57 10.56
CA ILE A 5 -12.79 -19.25 10.50
C ILE A 5 -12.65 -19.72 9.04
N PRO A 6 -11.63 -19.28 8.29
CA PRO A 6 -11.42 -19.76 6.92
C PRO A 6 -11.09 -21.27 6.91
N PRO A 7 -11.46 -21.99 5.85
CA PRO A 7 -11.27 -23.43 5.75
C PRO A 7 -9.77 -23.79 5.74
N LEU A 8 -9.41 -24.78 6.55
CA LEU A 8 -8.04 -25.30 6.76
C LEU A 8 -7.45 -26.05 5.54
N SER A 9 -7.98 -25.83 4.33
CA SER A 9 -7.60 -26.59 3.13
C SER A 9 -6.42 -26.01 2.34
N ASP A 10 -6.06 -24.73 2.53
CA ASP A 10 -4.97 -24.07 1.75
C ASP A 10 -3.61 -24.04 2.47
N ILE A 11 -3.39 -24.90 3.46
CA ILE A 11 -2.11 -24.98 4.18
C ILE A 11 -1.00 -25.61 3.32
N SER A 12 -1.33 -26.25 2.19
CA SER A 12 -0.36 -26.94 1.33
C SER A 12 0.33 -26.07 0.27
N GLU A 13 -0.12 -24.84 0.03
CA GLU A 13 0.53 -23.90 -0.92
C GLU A 13 1.47 -22.90 -0.23
N ILE A 14 1.75 -23.11 1.05
CA ILE A 14 2.63 -22.24 1.83
C ILE A 14 4.09 -22.58 1.49
N GLY A 15 4.70 -21.84 0.55
CA GLY A 15 6.17 -21.75 0.45
C GLY A 15 6.81 -21.58 -0.93
N GLN A 16 6.08 -21.28 -2.01
CA GLN A 16 6.69 -21.20 -3.36
C GLN A 16 6.77 -19.81 -4.01
N THR A 17 6.33 -18.74 -3.37
CA THR A 17 6.59 -17.38 -3.88
C THR A 17 7.89 -16.84 -3.30
N ASP A 18 8.78 -16.33 -4.15
CA ASP A 18 9.98 -15.58 -3.73
C ASP A 18 9.51 -14.38 -2.90
N ARG A 19 9.82 -14.39 -1.60
CA ARG A 19 9.31 -13.41 -0.64
C ARG A 19 10.35 -12.33 -0.45
N GLU A 20 10.30 -11.30 -1.27
CA GLU A 20 11.19 -10.15 -1.14
C GLU A 20 10.74 -9.26 0.02
N VAL A 21 11.69 -8.94 0.92
CA VAL A 21 11.50 -7.98 2.01
C VAL A 21 12.46 -6.83 1.73
N ILE A 22 11.96 -5.76 1.13
CA ILE A 22 12.75 -4.57 0.77
C ILE A 22 12.92 -3.71 2.02
N TRP A 23 14.17 -3.50 2.43
CA TRP A 23 14.53 -2.77 3.64
C TRP A 23 15.07 -1.39 3.26
N ASP A 24 14.18 -0.40 3.11
CA ASP A 24 14.61 0.99 2.88
C ASP A 24 13.89 2.00 3.80
N PRO A 25 14.59 2.56 4.81
CA PRO A 25 14.02 3.54 5.74
C PRO A 25 13.99 4.99 5.19
N LEU A 26 14.47 5.22 3.97
CA LEU A 26 14.55 6.52 3.29
C LEU A 26 13.76 6.58 1.96
N VAL A 27 13.26 5.46 1.44
CA VAL A 27 12.31 5.39 0.33
C VAL A 27 10.92 5.83 0.78
N SER A 28 10.78 7.11 1.12
CA SER A 28 9.46 7.73 1.26
C SER A 28 9.08 8.57 0.05
N PHE A 29 9.96 8.78 -0.94
CA PHE A 29 9.69 9.58 -2.15
C PHE A 29 10.61 9.23 -3.35
N LYS A 30 11.16 8.02 -3.41
CA LYS A 30 11.88 7.56 -4.59
C LYS A 30 11.43 6.15 -4.90
N GLU A 31 10.54 6.06 -5.87
CA GLU A 31 10.41 4.90 -6.75
C GLU A 31 11.79 4.31 -7.02
N ASP A 32 11.98 3.07 -6.58
CA ASP A 32 13.17 2.31 -6.91
C ASP A 32 13.15 2.01 -8.41
N ASP A 33 14.31 2.20 -9.02
CA ASP A 33 14.62 1.79 -10.38
C ASP A 33 14.27 0.29 -10.57
N GLU A 34 13.67 -0.02 -11.72
CA GLU A 34 13.46 -1.37 -12.30
C GLU A 34 12.13 -2.09 -12.04
N ILE A 35 11.02 -1.35 -12.01
CA ILE A 35 9.77 -1.76 -12.69
C ILE A 35 9.32 -0.52 -13.44
N VAL A 36 9.11 -0.60 -14.76
CA VAL A 36 8.57 0.54 -15.49
C VAL A 36 7.27 0.96 -14.78
N GLU A 37 7.13 2.23 -14.43
CA GLU A 37 5.94 2.74 -13.73
C GLU A 37 4.71 2.40 -14.58
N GLY A 38 3.68 1.78 -13.98
CA GLY A 38 2.56 1.24 -14.75
C GLY A 38 1.43 0.61 -13.94
N SER A 39 0.30 0.41 -14.61
CA SER A 39 -0.96 -0.05 -14.02
C SER A 39 -1.36 -1.44 -14.53
N TYR A 40 -1.72 -2.35 -13.61
CA TYR A 40 -2.27 -3.68 -13.92
C TYR A 40 -3.80 -3.67 -13.91
N ILE A 41 -4.41 -4.07 -15.02
CA ILE A 41 -5.86 -4.04 -15.22
C ILE A 41 -6.38 -5.47 -15.36
N PRO A 42 -7.29 -5.94 -14.48
CA PRO A 42 -7.85 -7.27 -14.60
C PRO A 42 -8.74 -7.38 -15.85
N LEU A 43 -8.55 -8.45 -16.62
CA LEU A 43 -9.42 -8.79 -17.73
C LEU A 43 -10.75 -9.35 -17.22
N VAL A 44 -11.86 -8.74 -17.65
CA VAL A 44 -13.21 -9.16 -17.30
C VAL A 44 -13.47 -10.56 -17.87
N GLY A 45 -13.71 -11.54 -16.98
CA GLY A 45 -14.06 -12.91 -17.36
C GLY A 45 -12.92 -13.92 -17.24
N SER A 46 -11.73 -13.49 -16.79
CA SER A 46 -10.61 -14.36 -16.43
C SER A 46 -10.17 -14.06 -15.00
N ASP A 47 -10.23 -15.08 -14.13
CA ASP A 47 -9.60 -15.00 -12.82
C ASP A 47 -8.09 -15.09 -13.04
N ASP A 48 -7.33 -14.07 -12.61
CA ASP A 48 -5.86 -13.98 -12.67
C ASP A 48 -5.23 -13.64 -14.03
N THR A 49 -5.91 -12.88 -14.90
CA THR A 49 -5.28 -12.34 -16.11
C THR A 49 -5.33 -10.83 -16.13
N TYR A 50 -4.17 -10.20 -16.32
CA TYR A 50 -4.01 -8.75 -16.30
C TYR A 50 -3.50 -8.19 -17.64
N ILE A 51 -3.81 -6.92 -17.87
CA ILE A 51 -3.16 -6.08 -18.88
C ILE A 51 -2.28 -5.08 -18.14
N TYR A 52 -1.01 -5.02 -18.50
CA TYR A 52 -0.08 -4.05 -17.97
C TYR A 52 0.01 -2.82 -18.89
N TYR A 53 -0.16 -1.63 -18.32
CA TYR A 53 -0.01 -0.34 -19.00
C TYR A 53 1.20 0.39 -18.43
N GLY A 54 2.27 0.50 -19.21
CA GLY A 54 3.41 1.34 -18.86
C GLY A 54 3.07 2.82 -19.03
N GLU A 55 3.46 3.62 -18.05
CA GLU A 55 3.29 5.07 -18.03
C GLU A 55 4.47 5.77 -18.72
N GLN A 56 5.67 5.17 -18.65
CA GLN A 56 6.86 5.73 -19.25
C GLN A 56 6.88 5.56 -20.78
N GLU A 57 7.20 6.65 -21.49
CA GLU A 57 7.55 6.59 -22.91
C GLU A 57 8.87 5.86 -23.11
N LEU A 58 8.83 4.72 -23.80
CA LEU A 58 10.00 3.91 -24.09
C LEU A 58 10.54 4.19 -25.49
N SER A 59 11.86 4.11 -25.63
CA SER A 59 12.53 3.96 -26.92
C SER A 59 12.37 2.53 -27.46
N GLU A 60 12.60 2.33 -28.76
CA GLU A 60 12.51 0.99 -29.37
C GLU A 60 13.45 -0.03 -28.70
N GLU A 61 14.62 0.42 -28.22
CA GLU A 61 15.58 -0.43 -27.52
C GLU A 61 15.09 -0.83 -26.12
N GLU A 62 14.39 0.07 -25.42
CA GLU A 62 13.81 -0.20 -24.10
C GLU A 62 12.57 -1.10 -24.20
N VAL A 63 11.80 -0.99 -25.28
CA VAL A 63 10.69 -1.92 -25.56
C VAL A 63 11.19 -3.34 -25.72
N GLU A 64 12.32 -3.56 -26.39
CA GLU A 64 12.87 -4.91 -26.54
C GLU A 64 13.26 -5.51 -25.19
N ARG A 65 13.87 -4.72 -24.30
CA ARG A 65 14.14 -5.15 -22.93
C ARG A 65 12.85 -5.50 -22.17
N ALA A 66 11.80 -4.69 -22.33
CA ALA A 66 10.51 -4.95 -21.72
C ALA A 66 9.86 -6.24 -22.25
N ARG A 67 10.05 -6.57 -23.53
CA ARG A 67 9.60 -7.86 -24.11
C ARG A 67 10.34 -9.05 -23.52
N GLU A 68 11.65 -8.94 -23.37
CA GLU A 68 12.47 -10.01 -22.77
C GLU A 68 12.11 -10.28 -21.30
N GLN A 69 11.59 -9.26 -20.61
CA GLN A 69 11.15 -9.35 -19.22
C GLN A 69 9.67 -9.72 -19.08
N ALA A 70 8.90 -9.72 -20.17
CA ALA A 70 7.48 -10.04 -20.14
C ALA A 70 7.27 -11.47 -19.62
N SER A 71 6.35 -11.63 -18.68
CA SER A 71 6.00 -12.92 -18.10
C SER A 71 4.49 -13.10 -18.07
N SER A 72 4.05 -14.34 -18.28
CA SER A 72 2.65 -14.72 -18.13
C SER A 72 2.19 -14.68 -16.67
N ASP A 73 3.14 -14.74 -15.74
CA ASP A 73 2.86 -14.67 -14.30
C ASP A 73 2.45 -13.24 -13.87
N ASP A 74 2.87 -12.23 -14.63
CA ASP A 74 2.62 -10.81 -14.30
C ASP A 74 1.42 -10.24 -15.07
N ALA A 75 1.39 -10.39 -16.40
CA ALA A 75 0.29 -9.93 -17.25
C ALA A 75 0.24 -10.71 -18.57
N ALA A 76 -0.96 -10.89 -19.13
CA ALA A 76 -1.10 -11.51 -20.44
C ALA A 76 -0.70 -10.57 -21.59
N TYR A 77 -0.91 -9.27 -21.40
CA TYR A 77 -0.70 -8.25 -22.42
C TYR A 77 -0.03 -7.02 -21.82
N TYR A 78 0.87 -6.41 -22.58
CA TYR A 78 1.64 -5.25 -22.21
C TYR A 78 1.44 -4.14 -23.23
N ARG A 79 1.28 -2.91 -22.74
CA ARG A 79 1.20 -1.70 -23.56
C ARG A 79 2.18 -0.67 -23.06
N TYR A 80 3.05 -0.17 -23.94
CA TYR A 80 3.94 0.96 -23.65
C TYR A 80 3.74 2.10 -24.65
N PRO A 81 3.68 3.36 -24.19
CA PRO A 81 3.81 4.50 -25.09
C PRO A 81 5.25 4.58 -25.60
N LEU A 82 5.41 5.02 -26.85
CA LEU A 82 6.69 5.21 -27.51
C LEU A 82 6.98 6.71 -27.59
N THR A 83 8.26 7.08 -27.54
CA THR A 83 8.71 8.49 -27.69
C THR A 83 8.28 9.16 -29.00
N ASN A 84 7.84 8.38 -29.99
CA ASN A 84 7.32 8.87 -31.27
C ASN A 84 5.81 9.22 -31.22
N GLY A 85 5.17 9.13 -30.05
CA GLY A 85 3.75 9.40 -29.84
C GLY A 85 2.82 8.24 -30.22
N THR A 86 3.36 7.06 -30.54
CA THR A 86 2.56 5.83 -30.75
C THR A 86 2.62 4.94 -29.52
N SER A 87 1.97 3.77 -29.59
CA SER A 87 2.07 2.75 -28.53
C SER A 87 2.32 1.38 -29.14
N VAL A 88 3.09 0.59 -28.43
CA VAL A 88 3.39 -0.80 -28.72
C VAL A 88 2.56 -1.70 -27.82
N TRP A 89 2.15 -2.84 -28.37
CA TRP A 89 1.33 -3.84 -27.72
C TRP A 89 1.94 -5.20 -27.97
N PHE A 90 2.18 -5.96 -26.91
CA PHE A 90 2.72 -7.31 -27.02
C PHE A 90 2.16 -8.25 -25.95
N ASP A 91 2.23 -9.55 -26.20
CA ASP A 91 1.81 -10.58 -25.25
C ASP A 91 2.94 -10.94 -24.26
N SER A 92 2.60 -11.78 -23.29
CA SER A 92 3.57 -12.32 -22.31
C SER A 92 4.74 -13.11 -22.90
N GLU A 93 4.69 -13.50 -24.18
CA GLU A 93 5.81 -14.14 -24.88
C GLU A 93 6.67 -13.12 -25.65
N GLY A 94 6.33 -11.83 -25.57
CA GLY A 94 7.01 -10.74 -26.27
C GLY A 94 6.59 -10.58 -27.73
N HIS A 95 5.56 -11.29 -28.19
CA HIS A 95 5.08 -11.19 -29.57
C HIS A 95 4.13 -10.02 -29.77
N ASP A 96 4.21 -9.38 -30.94
CA ASP A 96 3.27 -8.32 -31.30
C ASP A 96 1.83 -8.83 -31.37
N LEU A 97 0.92 -8.05 -30.77
CA LEU A 97 -0.50 -8.34 -30.80
C LEU A 97 -1.10 -8.13 -32.20
N ASP A 98 -2.01 -9.03 -32.60
CA ASP A 98 -2.75 -8.87 -33.84
C ASP A 98 -3.55 -7.54 -33.82
N PRO A 99 -3.61 -6.79 -34.95
CA PRO A 99 -4.30 -5.51 -35.00
C PRO A 99 -5.77 -5.54 -34.56
N GLN A 100 -6.47 -6.66 -34.74
CA GLN A 100 -7.86 -6.80 -34.31
C GLN A 100 -7.95 -6.96 -32.80
N MET A 101 -7.10 -7.81 -32.22
CA MET A 101 -7.02 -7.99 -30.77
C MET A 101 -6.61 -6.69 -30.08
N ARG A 102 -5.63 -5.97 -30.62
CA ARG A 102 -5.24 -4.64 -30.15
C ARG A 102 -6.42 -3.68 -30.14
N ALA A 103 -7.18 -3.60 -31.24
CA ALA A 103 -8.32 -2.70 -31.33
C ALA A 103 -9.44 -3.07 -30.35
N GLU A 104 -9.64 -4.37 -30.10
CA GLU A 104 -10.57 -4.86 -29.08
C GLU A 104 -10.13 -4.44 -27.67
N LEU A 105 -8.87 -4.68 -27.31
CA LEU A 105 -8.31 -4.28 -26.02
C LEU A 105 -8.35 -2.75 -25.82
N GLU A 106 -7.97 -1.96 -26.83
CA GLU A 106 -8.05 -0.49 -26.78
C GLU A 106 -9.50 0.01 -26.65
N SER A 107 -10.48 -0.69 -27.22
CA SER A 107 -11.90 -0.34 -27.10
C SER A 107 -12.51 -0.76 -25.76
N SER A 108 -12.08 -1.89 -25.21
CA SER A 108 -12.61 -2.45 -23.96
C SER A 108 -11.92 -1.89 -22.72
N TYR A 109 -10.65 -1.49 -22.85
CA TYR A 109 -9.79 -0.97 -21.79
C TYR A 109 -9.06 0.29 -22.30
N PRO A 110 -9.77 1.42 -22.45
CA PRO A 110 -9.18 2.62 -23.03
C PRO A 110 -8.06 3.18 -22.14
N PRO A 111 -6.84 3.41 -22.67
CA PRO A 111 -5.70 3.85 -21.87
C PRO A 111 -5.94 5.14 -21.09
N GLU A 112 -6.76 6.07 -21.60
CA GLU A 112 -7.03 7.36 -20.94
C GLU A 112 -7.74 7.22 -19.59
N GLU A 113 -8.46 6.11 -19.35
CA GLU A 113 -9.11 5.83 -18.07
C GLU A 113 -8.11 5.40 -16.99
N TYR A 114 -6.95 4.89 -17.41
CA TYR A 114 -5.95 4.24 -16.54
C TYR A 114 -4.60 4.96 -16.50
N LEU A 115 -4.24 5.68 -17.56
CA LEU A 115 -3.02 6.48 -17.72
C LEU A 115 -3.23 7.97 -17.39
N GLY A 116 -4.25 8.28 -16.57
CA GLY A 116 -4.53 9.63 -16.06
C GLY A 116 -4.39 9.74 -14.54
N GLY A 117 -3.66 8.79 -13.92
CA GLY A 117 -3.74 8.47 -12.51
C GLY A 117 -2.89 9.29 -11.54
N ASN A 118 -2.04 10.22 -11.98
CA ASN A 118 -1.06 10.83 -11.07
C ASN A 118 -1.72 11.65 -9.95
N ASP A 119 -2.90 12.26 -10.17
CA ASP A 119 -3.62 12.98 -9.09
C ASP A 119 -4.54 12.07 -8.27
N ALA A 120 -5.06 10.99 -8.85
CA ALA A 120 -6.06 10.13 -8.21
C ALA A 120 -5.41 8.96 -7.45
N THR A 121 -4.41 8.31 -8.03
CA THR A 121 -3.73 7.15 -7.45
C THR A 121 -2.77 7.56 -6.35
N GLU A 122 -1.97 8.64 -6.54
CA GLU A 122 -1.18 9.22 -5.44
C GLU A 122 -2.09 9.69 -4.29
N GLY A 123 -3.23 10.32 -4.63
CA GLY A 123 -4.24 10.72 -3.67
C GLY A 123 -4.82 9.55 -2.89
N LEU A 124 -5.08 8.42 -3.55
CA LEU A 124 -5.59 7.20 -2.93
C LEU A 124 -4.55 6.53 -2.02
N VAL A 125 -3.29 6.44 -2.45
CA VAL A 125 -2.19 5.89 -1.65
C VAL A 125 -1.92 6.75 -0.42
N VAL A 126 -1.84 8.07 -0.58
CA VAL A 126 -1.68 9.00 0.54
C VAL A 126 -2.90 8.95 1.46
N ALA A 127 -4.12 8.91 0.92
CA ALA A 127 -5.34 8.82 1.71
C ALA A 127 -5.38 7.52 2.52
N GLU A 128 -4.95 6.40 1.94
CA GLU A 128 -4.83 5.12 2.64
C GLU A 128 -3.82 5.18 3.78
N LYS A 129 -2.61 5.71 3.53
CA LYS A 129 -1.57 5.88 4.55
C LYS A 129 -2.03 6.81 5.68
N VAL A 130 -2.76 7.88 5.35
CA VAL A 130 -3.36 8.80 6.34
C VAL A 130 -4.47 8.11 7.13
N LEU A 131 -5.33 7.32 6.48
CA LEU A 131 -6.39 6.60 7.15
C LEU A 131 -5.84 5.58 8.16
N ASN A 132 -4.80 4.84 7.76
CA ASN A 132 -4.07 3.92 8.63
C ASN A 132 -3.51 4.65 9.86
N ALA A 133 -2.84 5.79 9.67
CA ALA A 133 -2.37 6.63 10.78
C ALA A 133 -3.51 7.12 11.70
N LEU A 134 -4.64 7.54 11.13
CA LEU A 134 -5.79 8.02 11.90
C LEU A 134 -6.40 6.93 12.79
N ILE A 135 -6.40 5.67 12.35
CA ILE A 135 -6.87 4.52 13.15
C ILE A 135 -5.97 4.28 14.38
N PHE A 136 -4.68 4.61 14.29
CA PHE A 136 -3.74 4.44 15.41
C PHE A 136 -3.78 5.56 16.45
N ILE A 137 -4.36 6.73 16.15
CA ILE A 137 -4.56 7.80 17.15
C ILE A 137 -5.38 7.33 18.36
N PRO A 138 -6.59 6.75 18.22
CA PRO A 138 -7.35 6.26 19.37
C PRO A 138 -6.62 5.12 20.10
N ILE A 139 -5.82 4.30 19.40
CA ILE A 139 -4.98 3.26 20.02
C ILE A 139 -3.95 3.91 20.94
N GLY A 140 -3.29 4.99 20.51
CA GLY A 140 -2.37 5.77 21.34
C GLY A 140 -3.02 6.38 22.58
N ILE A 141 -4.23 6.91 22.44
CA ILE A 141 -5.02 7.44 23.56
C ILE A 141 -5.31 6.33 24.58
N ILE A 142 -5.80 5.17 24.11
CA ILE A 142 -6.10 4.02 24.97
C ILE A 142 -4.82 3.52 25.64
N ALA A 143 -3.73 3.37 24.90
CA ALA A 143 -2.44 2.91 25.44
C ALA A 143 -1.94 3.82 26.57
N PHE A 144 -2.04 5.14 26.42
CA PHE A 144 -1.67 6.07 27.48
C PHE A 144 -2.53 5.88 28.74
N ALA A 145 -3.84 5.63 28.58
CA ALA A 145 -4.76 5.41 29.70
C ALA A 145 -4.58 4.03 30.37
N SER A 146 -4.22 3.01 29.60
CA SER A 146 -4.19 1.62 30.07
C SER A 146 -2.86 1.19 30.67
N PHE A 147 -1.73 1.78 30.23
CA PHE A 147 -0.40 1.37 30.69
C PHE A 147 0.20 2.35 31.70
N PHE A 148 0.86 1.83 32.73
CA PHE A 148 1.60 2.65 33.70
C PHE A 148 3.02 2.98 33.25
N SER A 149 3.65 2.08 32.48
CA SER A 149 5.00 2.28 31.96
C SER A 149 4.98 3.17 30.71
N TRP A 150 5.80 4.22 30.72
CA TRP A 150 5.96 5.11 29.56
C TRP A 150 6.41 4.36 28.30
N TRP A 151 7.31 3.39 28.47
CA TRP A 151 7.77 2.53 27.37
C TRP A 151 6.63 1.69 26.79
N ALA A 152 5.78 1.11 27.64
CA ALA A 152 4.62 0.36 27.16
C ALA A 152 3.64 1.25 26.39
N ARG A 153 3.43 2.51 26.83
CA ARG A 153 2.56 3.46 26.12
C ARG A 153 3.06 3.75 24.71
N VAL A 154 4.37 3.88 24.52
CA VAL A 154 4.95 4.25 23.21
C VAL A 154 5.11 3.03 22.31
N CYS A 155 5.56 1.88 22.84
CA CYS A 155 5.92 0.71 22.03
C CYS A 155 4.72 -0.13 21.55
N VAL A 156 3.54 -0.01 22.17
CA VAL A 156 2.36 -0.80 21.78
C VAL A 156 1.90 -0.53 20.35
N GLY A 157 1.94 0.72 19.88
CA GLY A 157 1.58 1.07 18.50
C GLY A 157 2.50 0.42 17.47
N PRO A 158 3.82 0.65 17.53
CA PRO A 158 4.78 -0.01 16.65
C PRO A 158 4.69 -1.54 16.69
N ALA A 159 4.57 -2.13 17.88
CA ALA A 159 4.45 -3.58 18.03
C ALA A 159 3.17 -4.12 17.37
N LEU A 160 2.04 -3.44 17.54
CA LEU A 160 0.79 -3.81 16.90
C LEU A 160 0.88 -3.67 15.37
N SER A 161 1.50 -2.60 14.87
CA SER A 161 1.67 -2.40 13.42
C SER A 161 2.52 -3.52 12.79
N VAL A 162 3.62 -3.91 13.45
CA VAL A 162 4.46 -5.02 12.98
C VAL A 162 3.68 -6.34 12.98
N ILE A 163 2.81 -6.57 13.98
CA ILE A 163 1.96 -7.78 14.02
C ILE A 163 0.94 -7.78 12.87
N ILE A 164 0.33 -6.63 12.55
CA ILE A 164 -0.61 -6.50 11.44
C ILE A 164 0.09 -6.77 10.11
N GLU A 165 1.21 -6.11 9.88
CA GLU A 165 2.02 -6.28 8.67
C GLU A 165 2.49 -7.73 8.51
N PHE A 166 3.01 -8.33 9.58
CA PHE A 166 3.38 -9.76 9.59
C PHE A 166 2.19 -10.68 9.27
N GLY A 167 0.99 -10.34 9.77
CA GLY A 167 -0.24 -11.06 9.46
C GLY A 167 -0.64 -10.93 7.98
N GLN A 168 -0.52 -9.74 7.40
CA GLN A 168 -0.80 -9.49 5.98
C GLN A 168 0.17 -10.24 5.08
N TRP A 169 1.48 -10.22 5.42
CA TRP A 169 2.51 -10.99 4.75
C TRP A 169 2.24 -12.51 4.84
N TYR A 170 1.88 -13.00 6.03
CA TYR A 170 1.61 -14.42 6.24
C TYR A 170 0.37 -14.91 5.47
N MET A 171 -0.66 -14.08 5.33
CA MET A 171 -1.91 -14.42 4.65
C MET A 171 -1.88 -14.19 3.13
N ALA A 172 -0.75 -13.78 2.56
CA ALA A 172 -0.61 -13.46 1.14
C ALA A 172 -1.72 -12.52 0.63
N ALA A 173 -2.10 -11.53 1.45
CA ALA A 173 -3.24 -10.65 1.18
C ALA A 173 -2.96 -9.61 0.07
N GLY A 174 -2.01 -9.89 -0.84
CA GLY A 174 -1.83 -9.17 -2.10
C GLY A 174 -1.29 -7.75 -2.01
N ARG A 175 -0.63 -7.36 -0.91
CA ARG A 175 0.01 -6.04 -0.81
C ARG A 175 1.48 -6.19 -0.49
N VAL A 176 2.31 -5.51 -1.26
CA VAL A 176 3.73 -5.29 -0.97
C VAL A 176 3.80 -4.70 0.44
N SER A 177 4.48 -5.40 1.34
CA SER A 177 4.60 -5.04 2.74
C SER A 177 5.53 -3.84 2.85
N GLU A 178 4.97 -2.63 2.94
CA GLU A 178 5.75 -1.41 3.01
C GLU A 178 6.03 -1.03 4.46
N THR A 179 7.32 -0.88 4.80
CA THR A 179 7.77 -0.32 6.09
C THR A 179 7.15 1.06 6.37
N ALA A 180 6.72 1.77 5.31
CA ALA A 180 5.98 3.03 5.38
C ALA A 180 4.69 2.92 6.22
N ASP A 181 3.98 1.80 6.17
CA ASP A 181 2.76 1.60 6.95
C ASP A 181 3.05 1.54 8.45
N VAL A 182 4.14 0.87 8.84
CA VAL A 182 4.60 0.85 10.24
C VAL A 182 4.97 2.23 10.75
N ILE A 183 5.63 3.02 9.91
CA ILE A 183 6.01 4.39 10.27
C ILE A 183 4.76 5.26 10.46
N MET A 184 3.81 5.21 9.52
CA MET A 184 2.58 6.01 9.57
C MET A 184 1.69 5.63 10.75
N ASN A 185 1.52 4.33 11.00
CA ASN A 185 0.80 3.82 12.16
C ASN A 185 1.47 4.22 13.48
N SER A 186 2.80 4.14 13.54
CA SER A 186 3.58 4.58 14.69
C SER A 186 3.43 6.08 14.94
N ALA A 187 3.41 6.90 13.88
CA ALA A 187 3.19 8.35 13.98
C ALA A 187 1.80 8.67 14.54
N GLY A 188 0.74 8.04 13.99
CA GLY A 188 -0.63 8.18 14.50
C GLY A 188 -0.73 7.81 15.98
N HIS A 189 -0.10 6.70 16.38
CA HIS A 189 -0.06 6.26 17.78
C HIS A 189 0.63 7.28 18.70
N VAL A 190 1.80 7.80 18.30
CA VAL A 190 2.54 8.81 19.09
C VAL A 190 1.73 10.10 19.22
N ILE A 191 1.02 10.52 18.17
CA ILE A 191 0.10 11.67 18.23
C ILE A 191 -0.97 11.43 19.30
N GLY A 192 -1.63 10.26 19.31
CA GLY A 192 -2.64 9.92 20.30
C GLY A 192 -2.12 9.92 21.74
N VAL A 193 -0.93 9.33 21.96
CA VAL A 193 -0.24 9.36 23.27
C VAL A 193 0.06 10.81 23.69
N GLY A 194 0.56 11.63 22.76
CA GLY A 194 0.89 13.04 22.99
C GLY A 194 -0.33 13.88 23.34
N MET A 195 -1.47 13.67 22.66
CA MET A 195 -2.73 14.36 22.93
C MET A 195 -3.19 14.14 24.37
N LEU A 196 -3.21 12.88 24.84
CA LEU A 196 -3.66 12.59 26.19
C LEU A 196 -2.63 13.02 27.25
N ALA A 197 -1.33 12.93 26.95
CA ALA A 197 -0.28 13.47 27.80
C ALA A 197 -0.42 14.99 27.99
N ALA A 198 -0.64 15.74 26.91
CA ALA A 198 -0.85 17.18 26.96
C ALA A 198 -2.12 17.54 27.75
N ALA A 199 -3.22 16.82 27.51
CA ALA A 199 -4.46 17.01 28.27
C ALA A 199 -4.27 16.77 29.77
N ALA A 200 -3.57 15.71 30.16
CA ALA A 200 -3.25 15.41 31.55
C ALA A 200 -2.44 16.55 32.20
N LEU A 201 -1.39 17.04 31.53
CA LEU A 201 -0.59 18.16 32.01
C LEU A 201 -1.40 19.46 32.16
N LEU A 202 -2.35 19.73 31.26
CA LEU A 202 -3.21 20.91 31.32
C LEU A 202 -4.24 20.82 32.47
N VAL A 203 -4.73 19.62 32.78
CA VAL A 203 -5.64 19.39 33.91
C VAL A 203 -4.89 19.53 35.24
N ASP A 204 -3.68 19.00 35.33
CA ASP A 204 -2.84 19.06 36.53
C ASP A 204 -2.35 20.49 36.84
N ARG A 205 -2.26 21.35 35.82
CA ARG A 205 -1.93 22.77 35.95
C ARG A 205 -3.09 23.67 36.36
N ARG A 206 -4.31 23.15 36.54
CA ARG A 206 -5.41 23.95 37.10
C ARG A 206 -5.10 24.25 38.57
N PRO A 207 -4.94 25.52 38.97
CA PRO A 207 -4.55 25.86 40.34
C PRO A 207 -5.61 25.38 41.32
N ALA A 208 -5.16 24.83 42.44
CA ALA A 208 -5.96 24.33 43.57
C ALA A 208 -6.78 25.43 44.30
N GLU A 209 -7.04 26.56 43.64
CA GLU A 209 -7.76 27.72 44.19
C GLU A 209 -9.26 27.44 44.41
N ALA A 210 -9.84 26.44 43.73
CA ALA A 210 -11.24 26.08 43.91
C ALA A 210 -11.53 25.26 45.19
N ARG A 211 -10.50 24.67 45.84
CA ARG A 211 -10.72 23.81 47.03
C ARG A 211 -10.73 24.57 48.36
N HIS A 212 -10.29 25.83 48.40
CA HIS A 212 -10.20 26.59 49.66
C HIS A 212 -11.44 27.44 49.98
N ARG A 213 -12.45 27.50 49.10
CA ARG A 213 -13.63 28.37 49.24
C ARG A 213 -14.89 27.71 49.83
N ILE A 214 -14.81 26.43 50.22
CA ILE A 214 -15.95 25.66 50.79
C ILE A 214 -15.79 25.48 52.32
N ARG A 215 -14.71 26.00 52.92
CA ARG A 215 -14.53 26.04 54.38
C ARG A 215 -14.36 27.50 54.86
N SER A 216 -15.47 28.24 54.90
CA SER A 216 -15.59 29.48 55.69
C SER A 216 -17.00 29.62 56.19
#